data_AF-A0AAJ0C0M9-F1
#
_entry.id   AF-A0AAJ0C0M9-F1
#
_cell.length_a   1.000
_cell.length_b   1.000
_cell.length_c   1.000
_cell.angle_alpha   90.00
_cell.angle_beta   90.00
_cell.angle_gamma   90.00
#
_symmetry.space_group_name_H-M   'P 1'
#
loop_
_entity.id
_entity.type
_entity.pdbx_description
1 polymer ?
#
loop_
_entity_poly.entity_id
_entity_poly.type
_entity_poly.pdbx_seq_one_letter_code
_entity_poly.pdbx_strand_id
1 'polypeptide(L)'
;MSIIHVVMFDFKPLATPEEVQMVCDQMLALKDNCVHPQTKKPYLKMAMGGIDNSPEGKQNGITHVFVSEFDSEEDRQYYLEEDPAHLAFVKDIAGIVGKGQVVDFTPGVFLRARHRHSVG
;
A
#
# COMPACT_ATOMS: atom_id res chain seq x y z
N MET A 1 14.21 3.87 -8.80
CA MET A 1 14.11 2.39 -8.92
C MET A 1 12.67 2.05 -8.60
N SER A 2 12.06 1.08 -9.29
CA SER A 2 10.68 0.68 -8.99
C SER A 2 10.55 0.21 -7.54
N ILE A 3 9.47 0.61 -6.88
CA ILE A 3 9.15 0.21 -5.52
C ILE A 3 7.77 -0.43 -5.51
N ILE A 4 7.70 -1.65 -4.98
CA ILE A 4 6.45 -2.32 -4.71
C ILE A 4 6.04 -1.99 -3.28
N HIS A 5 4.83 -1.46 -3.15
CA HIS A 5 4.19 -1.12 -1.90
C HIS A 5 3.06 -2.12 -1.64
N VAL A 6 3.19 -2.92 -0.58
CA VAL A 6 2.21 -3.94 -0.20
C VAL A 6 1.50 -3.49 1.05
N VAL A 7 0.17 -3.38 0.97
CA VAL A 7 -0.70 -3.07 2.11
C VAL A 7 -1.56 -4.27 2.41
N MET A 8 -1.63 -4.65 3.68
CA MET A 8 -2.34 -5.82 4.16
C MET A 8 -3.28 -5.40 5.28
N PHE A 9 -4.54 -5.80 5.17
CA PHE A 9 -5.57 -5.46 6.15
C PHE A 9 -6.19 -6.69 6.79
N ASP A 10 -6.60 -6.49 8.03
CA ASP A 10 -7.79 -7.11 8.60
C ASP A 10 -8.79 -6.02 8.98
N PHE A 11 -10.07 -6.37 9.04
CA PHE A 11 -11.15 -5.45 9.36
C PHE A 11 -11.63 -5.61 10.79
N LYS A 12 -12.21 -4.56 11.37
CA LYS A 12 -12.78 -4.66 12.71
C LYS A 12 -13.93 -5.67 12.72
N PRO A 13 -14.21 -6.35 13.86
CA PRO A 13 -15.26 -7.37 13.93
C PRO A 13 -16.68 -6.90 13.57
N LEU A 14 -16.94 -5.60 13.66
CA LEU A 14 -18.24 -4.98 13.35
C LEU A 14 -18.27 -4.28 11.98
N ALA A 15 -17.19 -4.35 11.20
CA ALA A 15 -17.18 -3.79 9.85
C ALA A 15 -18.19 -4.53 8.98
N THR A 16 -19.06 -3.80 8.29
CA THR A 16 -20.06 -4.41 7.42
C THR A 16 -19.44 -4.83 6.07
N PRO A 17 -20.07 -5.76 5.33
CA PRO A 17 -19.61 -6.12 3.99
C PRO A 17 -19.50 -4.90 3.04
N GLU A 18 -20.41 -3.93 3.17
CA GLU A 18 -20.40 -2.69 2.39
C GLU A 18 -19.21 -1.80 2.76
N GLU A 19 -18.87 -1.70 4.04
CA GLU A 19 -17.69 -0.98 4.50
C GLU A 19 -16.40 -1.63 4.00
N VAL A 20 -16.31 -2.96 4.07
CA VAL A 20 -15.17 -3.72 3.52
C VAL A 20 -15.02 -3.49 2.03
N GLN A 21 -16.12 -3.61 1.26
CA GLN A 21 -16.11 -3.41 -0.18
C GLN A 21 -15.70 -1.97 -0.53
N MET A 22 -16.23 -0.97 0.18
CA MET A 22 -15.83 0.43 0.03
C MET A 22 -14.33 0.64 0.23
N VAL A 23 -13.74 0.07 1.29
CA VAL A 23 -12.28 0.17 1.54
C VAL A 23 -11.51 -0.45 0.39
N CYS A 24 -11.90 -1.64 -0.08
CA CYS A 24 -11.25 -2.34 -1.19
C CYS A 24 -11.32 -1.52 -2.49
N ASP A 25 -12.49 -0.98 -2.82
CA ASP A 25 -12.71 -0.18 -4.03
C ASP A 25 -11.91 1.13 -3.98
N GLN A 26 -11.92 1.82 -2.85
CA GLN A 26 -11.14 3.06 -2.68
C GLN A 26 -9.63 2.80 -2.77
N MET A 27 -9.12 1.71 -2.17
CA MET A 27 -7.71 1.35 -2.25
C MET A 27 -7.25 1.14 -3.70
N LEU A 28 -8.05 0.43 -4.52
CA LEU A 28 -7.74 0.21 -5.93
C LEU A 28 -7.89 1.49 -6.77
N ALA A 29 -8.85 2.35 -6.42
CA ALA A 29 -9.08 3.63 -7.11
C ALA A 29 -7.93 4.64 -6.91
N LEU A 30 -7.08 4.47 -5.89
CA LEU A 30 -5.88 5.31 -5.70
C LEU A 30 -4.96 5.29 -6.91
N LYS A 31 -4.95 4.19 -7.68
CA LYS A 31 -4.18 4.13 -8.93
C LYS A 31 -4.50 5.27 -9.88
N ASP A 32 -5.78 5.64 -9.98
CA ASP A 32 -6.26 6.66 -10.90
C ASP A 32 -6.40 8.04 -10.22
N ASN A 33 -6.71 8.04 -8.91
CA ASN A 33 -6.98 9.26 -8.14
C ASN A 33 -5.72 9.95 -7.63
N CYS A 34 -4.63 9.22 -7.36
CA CYS A 34 -3.35 9.80 -7.00
C CYS A 34 -2.68 10.36 -8.26
N VAL A 35 -2.78 11.68 -8.43
CA VAL A 35 -2.34 12.40 -9.62
C VAL A 35 -1.17 13.31 -9.28
N HIS A 36 -0.05 13.14 -9.98
CA HIS A 36 1.19 13.85 -9.71
C HIS A 36 1.01 15.36 -9.97
N PRO A 37 1.41 16.25 -9.04
CA PRO A 37 1.01 17.65 -9.07
C PRO A 37 1.60 18.43 -10.27
N GLN A 38 2.78 18.04 -10.75
CA GLN A 38 3.43 18.68 -11.90
C GLN A 38 2.97 18.09 -13.24
N THR A 39 2.93 16.76 -13.39
CA THR A 39 2.63 16.10 -14.68
C THR A 39 1.12 15.99 -14.95
N LYS A 40 0.28 16.14 -13.91
CA LYS A 40 -1.17 15.98 -13.95
C LYS A 40 -1.62 14.62 -14.48
N LYS A 41 -0.82 13.59 -14.24
CA LYS A 41 -1.11 12.20 -14.61
C LYS A 41 -1.06 11.29 -13.37
N PRO A 42 -1.81 10.19 -13.37
CA PRO A 42 -1.63 9.16 -12.36
C PRO A 42 -0.19 8.62 -12.37
N TYR A 43 0.36 8.38 -11.19
CA TYR A 43 1.77 7.97 -11.02
C TYR A 43 1.95 6.62 -10.33
N LEU A 44 0.87 6.02 -9.82
CA LEU A 44 0.86 4.60 -9.45
C LEU A 44 0.75 3.78 -10.74
N LYS A 45 1.77 2.96 -11.04
CA LYS A 45 1.81 2.18 -12.27
C LYS A 45 0.81 1.04 -12.27
N MET A 46 0.66 0.40 -11.11
CA MET A 46 -0.27 -0.70 -10.89
C MET A 46 -0.94 -0.55 -9.53
N ALA A 47 -2.14 -1.09 -9.43
CA ALA A 47 -2.79 -1.45 -8.19
C ALA A 47 -3.57 -2.75 -8.45
N MET A 48 -3.42 -3.73 -7.57
CA MET A 48 -4.19 -4.96 -7.56
C MET A 48 -4.37 -5.44 -6.13
N GLY A 49 -5.38 -6.24 -5.86
CA GLY A 49 -5.59 -6.79 -4.53
C GLY A 49 -6.79 -7.73 -4.45
N GLY A 50 -7.01 -8.29 -3.27
CA GLY A 50 -8.11 -9.20 -3.01
C GLY A 50 -8.04 -9.86 -1.63
N ILE A 51 -9.00 -10.75 -1.40
CA ILE A 51 -9.09 -11.59 -0.20
C ILE A 51 -8.07 -12.75 -0.28
N ASP A 52 -7.48 -13.10 0.87
CA ASP A 52 -6.62 -14.27 1.01
C ASP A 52 -7.40 -15.56 0.73
N ASN A 53 -6.75 -16.47 0.01
CA ASN A 53 -7.24 -17.82 -0.25
C ASN A 53 -6.14 -18.87 -0.04
N SER A 54 -5.05 -18.53 0.65
CA SER A 54 -3.95 -19.46 0.86
C SER A 54 -4.33 -20.54 1.88
N PRO A 55 -4.14 -21.83 1.55
CA PRO A 55 -4.43 -22.93 2.47
C PRO A 55 -3.36 -23.13 3.56
N GLU A 56 -2.28 -22.34 3.55
CA GLU A 56 -1.11 -22.58 4.40
C GLU A 56 -1.28 -22.12 5.86
N GLY A 57 -2.31 -21.31 6.15
CA GLY A 57 -2.65 -20.89 7.51
C GLY A 57 -1.61 -19.98 8.18
N LYS A 58 -0.85 -19.20 7.40
CA LYS A 58 0.24 -18.32 7.87
C LYS A 58 -0.08 -16.83 7.81
N GLN A 59 -1.34 -16.48 7.60
CA GLN A 59 -1.80 -15.10 7.39
C GLN A 59 -1.64 -14.21 8.64
N ASN A 60 -1.54 -14.80 9.83
CA ASN A 60 -1.40 -14.07 11.10
C ASN A 60 -2.48 -12.98 11.27
N GLY A 61 -3.73 -13.33 10.95
CA GLY A 61 -4.89 -12.46 11.06
C GLY A 61 -5.13 -11.52 9.88
N ILE A 62 -4.22 -11.39 8.92
CA ILE A 62 -4.47 -10.63 7.69
C ILE A 62 -5.51 -11.37 6.83
N THR A 63 -6.45 -10.63 6.23
CA THR A 63 -7.49 -11.20 5.36
C THR A 63 -7.44 -10.64 3.94
N HIS A 64 -6.90 -9.45 3.72
CA HIS A 64 -6.85 -8.80 2.41
C HIS A 64 -5.45 -8.25 2.13
N VAL A 65 -5.04 -8.29 0.86
CA VAL A 65 -3.74 -7.78 0.40
C VAL A 65 -3.92 -6.92 -0.84
N PHE A 66 -3.18 -5.81 -0.90
CA PHE A 66 -3.12 -4.90 -2.02
C PHE A 66 -1.65 -4.62 -2.37
N VAL A 67 -1.37 -4.52 -3.66
CA VAL A 67 -0.03 -4.31 -4.21
C VAL A 67 -0.09 -3.14 -5.17
N SER A 68 0.74 -2.13 -4.91
CA SER A 68 0.93 -0.96 -5.75
C SER A 68 2.38 -0.85 -6.20
N GLU A 69 2.62 -0.20 -7.35
CA GLU A 69 3.97 0.05 -7.86
C GLU A 69 4.18 1.54 -8.13
N PHE A 70 5.33 2.05 -7.66
CA PHE A 70 5.85 3.39 -7.95
C PHE A 70 7.09 3.29 -8.83
N ASP A 71 7.32 4.26 -9.73
CA ASP A 71 8.54 4.32 -10.56
C ASP A 71 9.77 4.81 -9.78
N SER A 72 9.54 5.58 -8.72
CA SER A 72 10.59 6.27 -7.97
C SER A 72 10.30 6.35 -6.46
N GLU A 73 11.34 6.69 -5.70
CA GLU A 73 11.23 6.92 -4.26
C GLU A 73 10.50 8.22 -3.96
N GLU A 74 10.73 9.23 -4.81
CA GLU A 74 10.10 10.54 -4.75
C GLU A 74 8.58 10.45 -4.93
N ASP A 75 8.12 9.66 -5.90
CA ASP A 75 6.70 9.37 -6.11
C ASP A 75 6.07 8.71 -4.87
N ARG A 76 6.75 7.70 -4.31
CA ARG A 76 6.30 7.00 -3.11
C ARG A 76 6.25 7.94 -1.90
N GLN A 77 7.26 8.79 -1.73
CA GLN A 77 7.30 9.76 -0.64
C GLN A 77 6.13 10.73 -0.74
N TYR A 78 5.91 11.31 -1.93
CA TYR A 78 4.78 12.21 -2.17
C TYR A 78 3.44 11.53 -1.88
N TYR A 79 3.24 10.30 -2.35
CA TYR A 79 2.04 9.50 -2.06
C TYR A 79 1.77 9.39 -0.56
N LEU A 80 2.79 9.05 0.23
CA LEU A 80 2.64 8.82 1.67
C LEU A 80 2.43 10.10 2.47
N GLU A 81 3.09 11.20 2.09
CA GLU A 81 3.23 12.39 2.94
C GLU A 81 2.34 13.56 2.50
N GLU A 82 2.02 13.66 1.20
CA GLU A 82 1.47 14.89 0.63
C GLU A 82 0.24 14.69 -0.26
N ASP A 83 0.05 13.50 -0.88
CA ASP A 83 -1.04 13.27 -1.81
C ASP A 83 -2.41 13.33 -1.10
N PRO A 84 -3.27 14.32 -1.43
CA PRO A 84 -4.53 14.51 -0.72
C PRO A 84 -5.51 13.34 -0.92
N ALA A 85 -5.44 12.61 -2.03
CA ALA A 85 -6.32 11.47 -2.28
C ALA A 85 -5.95 10.29 -1.37
N HIS A 86 -4.65 10.00 -1.23
CA HIS A 86 -4.17 8.97 -0.32
C HIS A 86 -4.43 9.35 1.15
N LEU A 87 -4.14 10.59 1.55
CA LEU A 87 -4.37 11.04 2.92
C LEU A 87 -5.87 11.02 3.30
N ALA A 88 -6.76 11.35 2.37
CA ALA A 88 -8.20 11.21 2.58
C ALA A 88 -8.60 9.74 2.77
N PHE A 89 -8.11 8.84 1.90
CA PHE A 89 -8.35 7.40 2.04
C PHE A 89 -7.91 6.87 3.41
N VAL A 90 -6.68 7.18 3.86
CA VAL A 90 -6.18 6.72 5.18
C VAL A 90 -7.09 7.17 6.32
N LYS A 91 -7.63 8.39 6.23
CA LYS A 91 -8.57 8.92 7.22
C LYS A 91 -9.91 8.17 7.19
N ASP A 92 -10.46 7.91 6.00
CA ASP A 92 -11.77 7.29 5.82
C ASP A 92 -11.79 5.85 6.37
N ILE A 93 -10.68 5.11 6.23
CA ILE A 93 -10.63 3.69 6.62
C ILE A 93 -10.26 3.45 8.09
N ALA A 94 -9.79 4.47 8.82
CA ALA A 94 -9.30 4.34 10.21
C ALA A 94 -10.36 3.79 11.19
N GLY A 95 -11.65 4.04 10.88
CA GLY A 95 -12.79 3.51 11.62
C GLY A 95 -13.08 2.03 11.36
N ILE A 96 -12.62 1.49 10.23
CA ILE A 96 -13.06 0.21 9.67
C ILE A 96 -11.94 -0.84 9.75
N VAL A 97 -10.70 -0.45 9.48
CA VAL A 97 -9.53 -1.35 9.54
C VAL A 97 -9.19 -1.69 10.99
N GLY A 98 -9.01 -2.99 11.27
CA GLY A 98 -8.60 -3.51 12.56
C GLY A 98 -7.08 -3.62 12.67
N LYS A 99 -6.46 -4.39 11.76
CA LYS A 99 -5.01 -4.55 11.66
C LYS A 99 -4.54 -4.06 10.30
N GLY A 100 -3.49 -3.26 10.29
CA GLY A 100 -2.76 -2.87 9.08
C GLY A 100 -1.31 -3.34 9.14
N GLN A 101 -0.81 -3.88 8.04
CA GLN A 101 0.61 -4.16 7.86
C GLN A 101 1.04 -3.67 6.48
N VAL A 102 2.15 -2.93 6.42
CA VAL A 102 2.66 -2.33 5.20
C VAL A 102 4.10 -2.77 4.99
N VAL A 103 4.45 -3.17 3.77
CA VAL A 103 5.80 -3.60 3.38
C VAL A 103 6.16 -3.01 2.03
N ASP A 104 7.29 -2.33 1.98
CA ASP A 104 7.86 -1.81 0.74
C ASP A 104 9.12 -2.58 0.37
N PHE A 105 9.30 -2.86 -0.92
CA PHE A 105 10.52 -3.48 -1.42
C PHE A 105 10.84 -3.05 -2.85
N THR A 106 12.13 -3.09 -3.19
CA THR A 106 12.60 -2.97 -4.57
C THR A 106 12.74 -4.38 -5.16
N PRO A 107 12.09 -4.69 -6.30
CA PRO A 107 12.22 -5.99 -6.94
C PRO A 107 13.68 -6.39 -7.18
N GLY A 108 14.03 -7.63 -6.80
CA GLY A 108 15.38 -8.18 -6.99
C GLY A 108 16.44 -7.72 -5.97
N VAL A 109 16.10 -6.83 -5.02
CA VAL A 109 17.02 -6.39 -3.96
C VAL A 109 16.80 -7.23 -2.70
N PHE A 110 17.68 -8.21 -2.48
CA PHE A 110 17.59 -9.13 -1.33
C PHE A 110 18.59 -8.82 -0.21
N LEU A 111 19.59 -7.98 -0.48
CA LEU A 111 20.63 -7.61 0.47
C LEU A 111 20.82 -6.10 0.44
N ARG A 112 20.84 -5.47 1.62
CA ARG A 112 21.31 -4.10 1.74
C ARG A 112 22.82 -4.10 1.60
N ALA A 113 23.36 -3.15 0.83
CA ALA A 113 24.80 -2.94 0.77
C ALA A 113 25.31 -2.70 2.20
N ARG A 114 26.13 -3.62 2.72
CA ARG A 114 26.78 -3.44 4.02
C ARG A 114 27.59 -2.16 3.94
N HIS A 115 27.19 -1.13 4.66
CA HIS A 115 28.04 0.03 4.87
C HIS A 115 29.29 -0.49 5.58
N ARG A 116 30.42 -0.52 4.87
CA ARG A 116 31.71 -0.69 5.53
C ARG A 116 31.88 0.58 6.34
N HIS A 117 31.73 0.50 7.66
CA HIS A 117 32.30 1.51 8.54
C HIS A 117 33.79 1.56 8.22
N SER A 118 34.22 2.64 7.55
CA SER A 118 35.62 3.02 7.51
C SER A 118 36.00 3.35 8.95
N VAL A 119 36.68 2.41 9.61
CA VAL A 119 37.41 2.70 10.83
C VAL A 119 38.55 3.62 10.42
N GLY A 120 38.39 4.91 10.73
CA GLY A 120 39.47 5.90 10.76
C GLY A 120 39.90 6.12 12.19
#